data_AF-A0A3L7ZLX7-F1
#
_entry.id   AF-A0A3L7ZLX7-F1
#
_cell.length_a   1.000
_cell.length_b   1.000
_cell.length_c   1.000
_cell.angle_alpha   90.00
_cell.angle_beta   90.00
_cell.angle_gamma   90.00
#
_symmetry.space_group_name_H-M   'P 1'
#
loop_
_entity.id
_entity.type
_entity.pdbx_description
1 polymer ?
#
loop_
_entity_poly.entity_id
_entity_poly.type
_entity_poly.pdbx_seq_one_letter_code
_entity_poly.pdbx_strand_id
1 'polypeptide(L)'
;MRLTRLVGFLGIVLFCAGQSLFAQSKQERKEQKERVVREIVDSGRIKIDVDRAVPMAGKSVNLTSPYSLEIHGDSILSYLPYFGRAYSAPYGGGEGLTFKEVATEKEQISKKKGSSEIKFRVKTKEDVYIFRVEVYPNGSVTINVTPVNKQAITFYGDVALDLK
;
A
#
# COMPACT_ATOMS: atom_id res chain seq x y z
N MET A 1 -46.83 40.08 -1.67
CA MET A 1 -45.68 39.40 -2.34
C MET A 1 -44.32 39.62 -1.63
N ARG A 2 -44.26 39.87 -0.32
CA ARG A 2 -42.98 40.12 0.40
C ARG A 2 -42.49 38.98 1.31
N LEU A 3 -43.37 38.08 1.75
CA LEU A 3 -43.02 37.01 2.71
C LEU A 3 -42.46 35.74 2.06
N THR A 4 -42.91 35.40 0.84
CA THR A 4 -42.44 34.22 0.09
C THR A 4 -40.98 34.33 -0.37
N ARG A 5 -40.48 35.56 -0.55
CA ARG A 5 -39.07 35.81 -0.90
C ARG A 5 -38.11 35.57 0.27
N LEU A 6 -38.55 35.77 1.51
CA LEU A 6 -37.71 35.63 2.71
C LEU A 6 -37.52 34.16 3.13
N VAL A 7 -38.55 33.33 2.93
CA VAL A 7 -38.49 31.87 3.15
C VAL A 7 -37.54 31.18 2.15
N GLY A 8 -37.50 31.67 0.90
CA GLY A 8 -36.57 31.16 -0.11
C GLY A 8 -35.09 31.43 0.22
N PHE A 9 -34.78 32.60 0.79
CA PHE A 9 -33.42 32.94 1.21
C PHE A 9 -32.95 32.12 2.43
N LEU A 10 -33.84 31.81 3.37
CA LEU A 10 -33.50 31.00 4.54
C LEU A 10 -33.17 29.54 4.16
N GLY A 11 -33.87 28.97 3.16
CA GLY A 11 -33.61 27.63 2.66
C GLY A 11 -32.26 27.46 1.97
N ILE A 12 -31.79 28.49 1.24
CA ILE A 12 -30.47 28.48 0.58
C ILE A 12 -29.32 28.50 1.60
N VAL A 13 -29.47 29.27 2.69
CA VAL A 13 -28.46 29.35 3.75
C VAL A 13 -28.31 28.01 4.49
N LEU A 14 -29.42 27.34 4.79
CA LEU A 14 -29.41 26.00 5.41
C LEU A 14 -28.80 24.92 4.50
N PHE A 15 -29.01 25.00 3.19
CA PHE A 15 -28.42 24.07 2.23
C PHE A 15 -26.90 24.26 2.08
N CYS A 16 -26.41 25.51 2.03
CA CYS A 16 -24.98 25.81 1.97
C CYS A 16 -24.23 25.41 3.26
N ALA A 17 -24.84 25.61 4.43
CA ALA A 17 -24.24 25.22 5.71
C ALA A 17 -24.12 23.68 5.87
N GLY A 18 -25.09 22.92 5.36
CA GLY A 18 -24.99 21.45 5.35
C GLY A 18 -23.82 20.95 4.51
N GLN A 19 -23.63 21.52 3.31
CA GLN A 19 -22.54 21.11 2.41
C GLN A 19 -21.14 21.41 2.95
N SER A 20 -20.97 22.53 3.68
CA SER A 20 -19.68 22.88 4.28
C SER A 20 -19.28 21.95 5.42
N LEU A 21 -20.24 21.56 6.29
CA LEU A 21 -20.02 20.59 7.38
C LEU A 21 -19.59 19.20 6.85
N PHE A 22 -20.27 18.68 5.81
CA PHE A 22 -19.91 17.39 5.22
C PHE A 22 -18.53 17.43 4.54
N ALA A 23 -18.20 18.50 3.82
CA ALA A 23 -16.90 18.66 3.19
C ALA A 23 -15.76 18.75 4.22
N GLN A 24 -15.97 19.48 5.32
CA GLN A 24 -15.02 19.59 6.42
C GLN A 24 -14.74 18.22 7.07
N SER A 25 -15.80 17.45 7.36
CA SER A 25 -15.65 16.11 7.96
C SER A 25 -14.89 15.11 7.07
N LYS A 26 -15.04 15.19 5.73
CA LYS A 26 -14.31 14.33 4.79
C LYS A 26 -12.83 14.70 4.72
N GLN A 27 -12.54 16.00 4.76
CA GLN A 27 -11.18 16.51 4.76
C GLN A 27 -10.44 16.14 6.05
N GLU A 28 -11.07 16.31 7.20
CA GLU A 28 -10.50 15.92 8.50
C GLU A 28 -10.17 14.42 8.56
N ARG A 29 -11.08 13.55 8.07
CA ARG A 29 -10.82 12.09 7.99
C ARG A 29 -9.64 11.75 7.07
N LYS A 30 -9.52 12.47 5.95
CA LYS A 30 -8.40 12.28 5.01
C LYS A 30 -7.08 12.65 5.69
N GLU A 31 -7.04 13.82 6.32
CA GLU A 31 -5.85 14.29 7.05
C GLU A 31 -5.49 13.38 8.22
N GLN A 32 -6.48 12.88 8.96
CA GLN A 32 -6.26 11.89 10.01
C GLN A 32 -5.65 10.60 9.45
N LYS A 33 -6.20 10.07 8.34
CA LYS A 33 -5.64 8.88 7.69
C LYS A 33 -4.20 9.11 7.24
N GLU A 34 -3.91 10.26 6.63
CA GLU A 34 -2.57 10.63 6.20
C GLU A 34 -1.58 10.70 7.37
N ARG A 35 -2.00 11.23 8.52
CA ARG A 35 -1.18 11.28 9.75
C ARG A 35 -0.89 9.88 10.27
N VAL A 36 -1.91 9.03 10.41
CA VAL A 36 -1.75 7.66 10.90
C VAL A 36 -0.83 6.86 9.98
N VAL A 37 -1.02 6.97 8.66
CA VAL A 37 -0.14 6.29 7.68
C VAL A 37 1.30 6.77 7.81
N ARG A 38 1.52 8.08 7.97
CA ARG A 38 2.88 8.63 8.19
C ARG A 38 3.50 8.07 9.48
N GLU A 39 2.77 8.05 10.58
CA GLU A 39 3.25 7.50 11.86
C GLU A 39 3.63 6.02 11.73
N ILE A 40 2.81 5.22 11.04
CA ILE A 40 3.10 3.80 10.78
C ILE A 40 4.40 3.66 9.97
N VAL A 41 4.57 4.44 8.90
CA VAL A 41 5.77 4.41 8.06
C VAL A 41 7.01 4.83 8.85
N ASP A 42 6.91 5.89 9.66
CA ASP A 42 8.01 6.42 10.46
C ASP A 42 8.39 5.47 11.62
N SER A 43 7.44 4.66 12.12
CA SER A 43 7.72 3.64 13.14
C SER A 43 8.62 2.50 12.64
N GLY A 44 8.74 2.34 11.31
CA GLY A 44 9.46 1.23 10.68
C GLY A 44 8.80 -0.15 10.88
N ARG A 45 7.58 -0.19 11.44
CA ARG A 45 6.73 -1.38 11.61
C ARG A 45 5.48 -1.24 10.76
N ILE A 46 5.51 -1.83 9.57
CA ILE A 46 4.47 -1.64 8.56
C ILE A 46 3.95 -3.01 8.17
N LYS A 47 2.63 -3.18 8.23
CA LYS A 47 1.93 -4.30 7.62
C LYS A 47 1.13 -3.80 6.44
N ILE A 48 1.24 -4.48 5.31
CA ILE A 48 0.54 -4.18 4.08
C ILE A 48 -0.30 -5.40 3.73
N ASP A 49 -1.61 -5.21 3.61
CA ASP A 49 -2.52 -6.23 3.13
C ASP A 49 -2.64 -6.08 1.61
N VAL A 50 -2.47 -7.19 0.88
CA VAL A 50 -2.35 -7.20 -0.58
C VAL A 50 -3.57 -7.86 -1.20
N ASP A 51 -4.24 -7.13 -2.10
CA ASP A 51 -5.49 -7.57 -2.73
C ASP A 51 -5.35 -7.87 -4.23
N ARG A 52 -4.23 -7.47 -4.85
CA ARG A 52 -4.06 -7.59 -6.29
C ARG A 52 -2.60 -7.80 -6.68
N ALA A 53 -2.39 -8.71 -7.63
CA ALA A 53 -1.09 -9.00 -8.24
C ALA A 53 -1.13 -8.78 -9.75
N VAL A 54 -0.09 -8.19 -10.30
CA VAL A 54 0.07 -7.88 -11.73
C VAL A 54 1.45 -8.37 -12.18
N PRO A 55 1.54 -9.59 -12.71
CA PRO A 55 2.75 -10.10 -13.35
C PRO A 55 3.06 -9.32 -14.63
N MET A 56 4.34 -9.15 -14.97
CA MET A 56 4.72 -8.48 -16.23
C MET A 56 4.15 -9.16 -17.48
N ALA A 57 4.07 -10.48 -17.47
CA ALA A 57 3.51 -11.28 -18.56
C ALA A 57 2.22 -11.94 -18.06
N GLY A 58 1.11 -11.21 -18.08
CA GLY A 58 -0.16 -11.78 -17.67
C GLY A 58 -1.26 -10.75 -17.47
N LYS A 59 -2.41 -11.25 -17.03
CA LYS A 59 -3.52 -10.41 -16.57
C LYS A 59 -3.35 -10.09 -15.09
N SER A 60 -3.95 -8.99 -14.67
CA SER A 60 -4.13 -8.71 -13.24
C SER A 60 -4.93 -9.84 -12.58
N VAL A 61 -4.49 -10.27 -11.41
CA VAL A 61 -5.13 -11.29 -10.57
C VAL A 61 -5.59 -10.62 -9.29
N ASN A 62 -6.89 -10.69 -9.01
CA ASN A 62 -7.42 -10.30 -7.70
C ASN A 62 -7.17 -11.44 -6.71
N LEU A 63 -6.63 -11.11 -5.56
CA LEU A 63 -6.27 -12.06 -4.53
C LEU A 63 -7.43 -12.20 -3.54
N THR A 64 -7.78 -13.44 -3.23
CA THR A 64 -8.88 -13.78 -2.29
C THR A 64 -8.37 -14.31 -0.94
N SER A 65 -7.07 -14.59 -0.85
CA SER A 65 -6.41 -15.04 0.38
C SER A 65 -5.71 -13.86 1.06
N PRO A 66 -5.48 -13.91 2.38
CA PRO A 66 -4.90 -12.81 3.13
C PRO A 66 -3.38 -12.72 2.94
N TYR A 67 -2.95 -12.30 1.75
CA TYR A 67 -1.54 -12.08 1.45
C TYR A 67 -1.06 -10.76 2.05
N SER A 68 0.17 -10.75 2.55
CA SER A 68 0.72 -9.58 3.21
C SER A 68 2.23 -9.43 3.02
N LEU A 69 2.68 -8.19 3.19
CA LEU A 69 4.09 -7.85 3.39
C LEU A 69 4.22 -7.12 4.72
N GLU A 70 5.05 -7.65 5.61
CA GLU A 70 5.35 -7.02 6.88
C GLU A 70 6.83 -6.63 6.95
N ILE A 71 7.07 -5.39 7.36
CA ILE A 71 8.38 -4.79 7.55
C ILE A 71 8.51 -4.45 9.02
N HIS A 72 9.46 -5.05 9.72
CA HIS A 72 9.74 -4.82 11.14
C HIS A 72 11.20 -4.41 11.30
N GLY A 73 11.49 -3.12 11.15
CA GLY A 73 12.87 -2.66 11.00
C GLY A 73 13.50 -3.32 9.77
N ASP A 74 14.56 -4.10 9.95
CA ASP A 74 15.22 -4.83 8.87
C ASP A 74 14.64 -6.24 8.64
N SER A 75 13.81 -6.75 9.54
CA SER A 75 13.15 -8.04 9.35
C SER A 75 11.98 -7.89 8.38
N ILE A 76 11.98 -8.70 7.32
CA ILE A 76 10.92 -8.74 6.31
C ILE A 76 10.22 -10.09 6.38
N LEU A 77 8.90 -10.06 6.58
CA LEU A 77 8.04 -11.23 6.43
C LEU A 77 7.20 -11.00 5.18
N SER A 78 7.47 -11.79 4.15
CA SER A 78 6.71 -11.76 2.91
C SER A 78 5.84 -13.01 2.85
N TYR A 79 4.53 -12.81 2.66
CA TYR A 79 3.59 -13.86 2.31
C TYR A 79 2.87 -13.42 1.05
N LEU A 80 3.61 -13.38 -0.06
CA LEU A 80 3.12 -12.93 -1.36
C LEU A 80 3.11 -14.11 -2.36
N PRO A 81 2.08 -14.21 -3.21
CA PRO A 81 2.03 -15.23 -4.24
C PRO A 81 2.87 -14.81 -5.45
N TYR A 82 3.42 -15.78 -6.18
CA TYR A 82 4.15 -15.51 -7.42
C TYR A 82 3.41 -16.13 -8.62
N PHE A 83 3.06 -15.31 -9.61
CA PHE A 83 2.33 -15.74 -10.82
C PHE A 83 3.11 -15.50 -12.13
N GLY A 84 4.44 -15.37 -12.04
CA GLY A 84 5.30 -15.09 -13.20
C GLY A 84 6.02 -16.32 -13.75
N ARG A 85 6.78 -16.13 -14.84
CA ARG A 85 7.67 -17.15 -15.38
C ARG A 85 8.98 -17.16 -14.60
N ALA A 86 9.38 -18.32 -14.08
CA ALA A 86 10.72 -18.55 -13.58
C ALA A 86 11.64 -18.95 -14.74
N TYR A 87 12.80 -18.28 -14.87
CA TYR A 87 13.81 -18.65 -15.86
C TYR A 87 14.70 -19.79 -15.37
N SER A 88 14.83 -19.91 -14.04
CA SER A 88 15.43 -21.03 -13.33
C SER A 88 14.58 -21.32 -12.10
N ALA A 89 14.12 -22.56 -11.95
CA ALA A 89 13.35 -22.99 -10.79
C ALA A 89 14.06 -24.17 -10.11
N PRO A 90 14.20 -24.16 -8.77
CA PRO A 90 14.63 -25.33 -8.04
C PRO A 90 13.70 -26.52 -8.33
N TYR A 91 14.25 -27.73 -8.32
CA TYR A 91 13.47 -28.95 -8.44
C TYR A 91 12.44 -29.00 -7.30
N GLY A 92 11.13 -29.01 -7.62
CA GLY A 92 10.06 -29.03 -6.61
C GLY A 92 9.35 -27.69 -6.34
N GLY A 93 9.65 -26.61 -7.06
CA GLY A 93 8.74 -25.46 -7.17
C GLY A 93 8.83 -24.37 -6.10
N GLY A 94 9.64 -24.53 -5.05
CA GLY A 94 10.04 -23.45 -4.13
C GLY A 94 8.93 -22.72 -3.33
N GLU A 95 9.34 -21.94 -2.34
CA GLU A 95 8.51 -21.03 -1.52
C GLU A 95 8.36 -19.64 -2.17
N GLY A 96 9.21 -19.29 -3.15
CA GLY A 96 9.06 -18.10 -3.97
C GLY A 96 9.15 -16.79 -3.16
N LEU A 97 8.05 -16.05 -3.10
CA LEU A 97 7.92 -14.79 -2.34
C LEU A 97 7.30 -15.00 -0.95
N THR A 98 7.26 -16.24 -0.47
CA THR A 98 6.96 -16.56 0.92
C THR A 98 8.28 -16.78 1.67
N PHE A 99 8.62 -15.87 2.58
CA PHE A 99 9.86 -15.98 3.36
C PHE A 99 9.83 -15.08 4.60
N LYS A 100 10.74 -15.35 5.53
CA LYS A 100 11.09 -14.46 6.64
C LYS A 100 12.61 -14.29 6.68
N GLU A 101 13.08 -13.11 6.31
CA GLU A 101 14.50 -12.83 6.12
C GLU A 101 14.85 -11.40 6.54
N VAL A 102 16.15 -11.11 6.65
CA VAL A 102 16.65 -9.76 6.95
C VAL A 102 16.97 -9.03 5.64
N ALA A 103 16.47 -7.81 5.51
CA ALA A 103 16.76 -6.91 4.41
C ALA A 103 18.21 -6.40 4.46
N THR A 104 18.80 -6.24 3.28
CA THR A 104 20.06 -5.51 3.06
C THR A 104 19.81 -4.33 2.13
N GLU A 105 20.74 -3.38 2.09
CA GLU A 105 20.64 -2.20 1.21
C GLU A 105 19.29 -1.45 1.37
N LYS A 106 18.78 -1.37 2.61
CA LYS A 106 17.50 -0.75 2.89
C LYS A 106 17.63 0.77 2.89
N GLU A 107 16.76 1.42 2.13
CA GLU A 107 16.67 2.87 2.00
C GLU A 107 15.20 3.30 2.12
N GLN A 108 14.94 4.38 2.85
CA GLN A 108 13.62 5.00 2.93
C GLN A 108 13.72 6.45 2.49
N ILE A 109 12.94 6.82 1.49
CA ILE A 109 12.96 8.14 0.85
C ILE A 109 11.57 8.74 0.90
N SER A 110 11.45 9.92 1.49
CA SER A 110 10.23 10.74 1.37
C SER A 110 10.17 11.37 -0.02
N LYS A 111 9.09 11.13 -0.75
CA LYS A 111 8.84 11.68 -2.08
C LYS A 111 8.03 12.97 -2.03
N LYS A 112 8.04 13.70 -3.14
CA LYS A 112 7.17 14.86 -3.37
C LYS A 112 5.71 14.43 -3.23
N LYS A 113 4.86 15.28 -2.64
CA LYS A 113 3.43 15.02 -2.35
C LYS A 113 3.16 14.04 -1.20
N GLY A 114 4.16 13.77 -0.35
CA GLY A 114 3.95 13.08 0.93
C GLY A 114 3.91 11.55 0.85
N SER A 115 4.17 10.93 -0.31
CA SER A 115 4.43 9.50 -0.37
C SER A 115 5.81 9.16 0.17
N SER A 116 5.96 7.92 0.62
CA SER A 116 7.23 7.37 1.10
C SER A 116 7.59 6.14 0.27
N GLU A 117 8.83 6.05 -0.18
CA GLU A 117 9.36 4.88 -0.87
C GLU A 117 10.35 4.16 0.04
N ILE A 118 10.14 2.86 0.22
CA ILE A 118 11.02 1.96 0.95
C ILE A 118 11.58 0.97 -0.06
N LYS A 119 12.89 0.99 -0.25
CA LYS A 119 13.59 0.09 -1.14
C LYS A 119 14.50 -0.81 -0.30
N PHE A 120 14.52 -2.09 -0.60
CA PHE A 120 15.42 -3.02 0.09
C PHE A 120 15.68 -4.26 -0.77
N ARG A 121 16.75 -4.98 -0.43
CA ARG A 121 17.11 -6.25 -1.04
C ARG A 121 16.91 -7.37 -0.02
N VAL A 122 16.38 -8.50 -0.46
CA VAL A 122 16.32 -9.74 0.34
C VAL A 122 16.98 -10.86 -0.44
N LYS A 123 17.87 -11.60 0.22
CA LYS A 123 18.44 -12.83 -0.33
C LYS A 123 17.79 -14.02 0.35
N THR A 124 17.18 -14.89 -0.44
CA THR A 124 16.59 -16.15 0.02
C THR A 124 17.45 -17.32 -0.47
N LYS A 125 17.05 -18.56 -0.13
CA LYS A 125 17.67 -19.78 -0.67
C LYS A 125 17.47 -19.92 -2.19
N GLU A 126 16.42 -19.32 -2.74
CA GLU A 126 16.02 -19.51 -4.14
C GLU A 126 16.45 -18.38 -5.06
N ASP A 127 16.34 -17.14 -4.60
CA ASP A 127 16.61 -15.97 -5.42
C ASP A 127 16.99 -14.75 -4.55
N VAL A 128 17.47 -13.72 -5.22
CA VAL A 128 17.62 -12.38 -4.67
C VAL A 128 16.49 -11.52 -5.20
N TYR A 129 15.78 -10.87 -4.29
CA TYR A 129 14.65 -10.01 -4.59
C TYR A 129 14.97 -8.57 -4.23
N ILE A 130 14.68 -7.65 -5.14
CA ILE A 130 14.73 -6.21 -4.87
C ILE A 130 13.29 -5.73 -4.76
N PHE A 131 12.94 -5.20 -3.60
CA PHE A 131 11.64 -4.62 -3.31
C PHE A 131 11.71 -3.11 -3.44
N ARG A 132 10.68 -2.53 -4.05
CA ARG A 132 10.38 -1.10 -4.02
C ARG A 132 8.92 -0.93 -3.60
N VAL A 133 8.73 -0.53 -2.35
CA VAL A 133 7.42 -0.31 -1.73
C VAL A 133 7.14 1.18 -1.72
N GLU A 134 6.11 1.62 -2.43
CA GLU A 134 5.64 3.01 -2.39
C GLU A 134 4.35 3.08 -1.58
N VAL A 135 4.38 3.83 -0.48
CA VAL A 135 3.24 4.10 0.40
C VAL A 135 2.73 5.51 0.15
N TYR A 136 1.47 5.62 -0.23
CA TYR A 136 0.81 6.90 -0.49
C TYR A 136 0.12 7.44 0.77
N PRO A 137 -0.08 8.77 0.89
CA PRO A 137 -0.74 9.37 2.06
C PRO A 137 -2.13 8.80 2.36
N ASN A 138 -2.86 8.39 1.32
CA ASN A 138 -4.19 7.79 1.47
C ASN A 138 -4.16 6.35 2.03
N GLY A 139 -2.99 5.79 2.32
CA GLY A 139 -2.79 4.42 2.81
C GLY A 139 -2.63 3.37 1.72
N SER A 140 -2.88 3.70 0.46
CA SER A 140 -2.66 2.74 -0.63
C SER A 140 -1.17 2.50 -0.84
N VAL A 141 -0.83 1.29 -1.28
CA VAL A 141 0.55 0.83 -1.43
C VAL A 141 0.73 0.16 -2.79
N THR A 142 1.87 0.42 -3.42
CA THR A 142 2.34 -0.33 -4.58
C THR A 142 3.67 -1.00 -4.24
N ILE A 143 3.74 -2.31 -4.41
CA ILE A 143 4.95 -3.11 -4.15
C ILE A 143 5.45 -3.61 -5.49
N ASN A 144 6.63 -3.17 -5.91
CA ASN A 144 7.31 -3.74 -7.07
C ASN A 144 8.39 -4.69 -6.58
N VAL A 145 8.33 -5.94 -7.04
CA VAL A 145 9.30 -6.96 -6.72
C VAL A 145 10.04 -7.34 -7.99
N THR A 146 11.36 -7.16 -7.98
CA THR A 146 12.26 -7.54 -9.07
C THR A 146 13.15 -8.68 -8.59
N PRO A 147 12.80 -9.93 -8.94
CA PRO A 147 13.69 -11.08 -8.77
C PRO A 147 14.88 -11.00 -9.73
N VAL A 148 15.99 -11.67 -9.41
CA VAL A 148 17.13 -11.79 -10.33
C VAL A 148 16.88 -12.87 -11.39
N ASN A 149 16.25 -13.99 -11.02
CA ASN A 149 16.10 -15.16 -11.90
C ASN A 149 14.66 -15.42 -12.36
N LYS A 150 13.73 -14.52 -12.04
CA LYS A 150 12.30 -14.62 -12.36
C LYS A 150 11.78 -13.28 -12.88
N GLN A 151 10.65 -13.27 -13.58
CA GLN A 151 10.02 -12.04 -14.03
C GLN A 151 9.56 -11.15 -12.85
N ALA A 152 9.64 -9.83 -13.02
CA ALA A 152 9.13 -8.90 -12.04
C ALA A 152 7.61 -8.99 -11.91
N ILE A 153 7.11 -8.57 -10.75
CA ILE A 153 5.69 -8.56 -10.42
C ILE A 153 5.38 -7.35 -9.55
N THR A 154 4.23 -6.74 -9.81
CA THR A 154 3.72 -5.61 -9.03
C THR A 154 2.52 -6.05 -8.22
N PHE A 155 2.43 -5.60 -6.98
CA PHE A 155 1.29 -5.81 -6.12
C PHE A 155 0.68 -4.48 -5.71
N TYR A 156 -0.62 -4.51 -5.44
CA TYR A 156 -1.38 -3.40 -4.86
C TYR A 156 -2.04 -3.85 -3.57
N GLY A 157 -2.19 -2.90 -2.65
CA GLY A 157 -2.79 -3.14 -1.36
C GLY A 157 -2.91 -1.86 -0.57
N ASP A 158 -3.14 -2.01 0.73
CA ASP A 158 -3.27 -0.90 1.67
C ASP A 158 -2.48 -1.19 2.95
N VAL A 159 -2.02 -0.13 3.60
CA VAL A 159 -1.45 -0.21 4.95
C VAL A 159 -2.55 -0.70 5.90
N ALA A 160 -2.27 -1.77 6.64
CA ALA A 160 -3.13 -2.23 7.71
C ALA A 160 -3.10 -1.19 8.84
N LEU A 161 -4.22 -0.50 9.05
CA LEU A 161 -4.34 0.55 10.07
C LEU A 161 -4.58 -0.02 11.48
N ASP A 162 -4.87 -1.32 11.56
CA ASP A 162 -5.17 -2.03 12.80
C ASP A 162 -3.91 -2.71 13.35
N LEU A 163 -2.91 -1.93 13.77
CA LEU A 163 -1.83 -2.48 14.59
C LEU A 163 -2.37 -2.64 16.02
N LYS A 164 -2.94 -3.82 16.32
CA LYS A 164 -3.26 -4.27 17.69
C LYS A 164 -1.99 -4.57 18.49
#